data_AF-A0A5C9D0Z8-F1
#
_entry.id   AF-A0A5C9D0Z8-F1
#
_cell.length_a   1.000
_cell.length_b   1.000
_cell.length_c   1.000
_cell.angle_alpha   90.00
_cell.angle_beta   90.00
_cell.angle_gamma   90.00
#
_symmetry.space_group_name_H-M   'P 1'
#
loop_
_entity.id
_entity.type
_entity.pdbx_description
1 polymer ?
#
loop_
_entity_poly.entity_id
_entity_poly.type
_entity_poly.pdbx_seq_one_letter_code
_entity_poly.pdbx_strand_id
1 'polypeptide(L)'
;MAKMVTMLIAIAAILSFNSCATAASAFDPTIPKIAISKASEADIRSYGRNFFENPYMEPRTLARGKLNEFFILKLDFNLPIKSTVSLIAYAKSPKGEEVAKIYDEKAFKDFWWSNTFRDDDSGVWDRKMTAIEIACIPGFDFDRPAGRTALFVPIVGKNPIPRPANIYAQIALSTGESVEYSFTLE
;
A
#
# COMPACT_ATOMS: atom_id res chain seq x y z
N MET A 1 50.34 13.21 0.71
CA MET A 1 49.23 12.90 1.66
C MET A 1 47.96 13.72 1.43
N ALA A 2 48.03 15.01 1.06
CA ALA A 2 46.82 15.83 0.84
C ALA A 2 45.90 15.36 -0.31
N LYS A 3 46.44 14.83 -1.41
CA LYS A 3 45.64 14.35 -2.58
C LYS A 3 44.78 13.12 -2.31
N MET A 4 45.10 12.34 -1.28
CA MET A 4 44.41 11.08 -0.99
C MET A 4 43.13 11.30 -0.17
N VAL A 5 43.10 12.38 0.63
CA VAL A 5 41.93 12.79 1.43
C VAL A 5 40.84 13.41 0.54
N THR A 6 41.21 14.11 -0.53
CA THR A 6 40.26 14.76 -1.43
C THR A 6 39.48 13.78 -2.30
N MET A 7 40.06 12.61 -2.61
CA MET A 7 39.43 11.58 -3.45
C MET A 7 38.37 10.76 -2.68
N LEU A 8 38.54 10.59 -1.36
CA LEU A 8 37.59 9.89 -0.48
C LEU A 8 36.29 10.67 -0.27
N ILE A 9 36.35 12.00 -0.24
CA ILE A 9 35.15 12.86 -0.09
C ILE A 9 34.31 12.88 -1.37
N ALA A 10 34.94 12.78 -2.55
CA ALA A 10 34.24 12.73 -3.83
C ALA A 10 33.46 11.41 -4.04
N ILE A 11 33.97 10.30 -3.52
CA ILE A 11 33.30 8.98 -3.62
C ILE A 11 32.11 8.90 -2.64
N ALA A 12 32.22 9.51 -1.46
CA ALA A 12 31.11 9.58 -0.50
C ALA A 12 29.93 10.43 -1.02
N ALA A 13 30.20 11.48 -1.80
CA ALA A 13 29.16 12.34 -2.37
C ALA A 13 28.40 11.71 -3.55
N ILE A 14 29.00 10.75 -4.26
CA ILE A 14 28.35 10.05 -5.39
C ILE A 14 27.44 8.91 -4.88
N LEU A 15 27.73 8.34 -3.71
CA LEU A 15 26.91 7.28 -3.10
C LEU A 15 25.61 7.79 -2.45
N SER A 16 25.47 9.10 -2.23
CA SER A 16 24.26 9.71 -1.64
C SER A 16 23.11 9.97 -2.63
N PHE A 17 23.27 9.72 -3.93
CA PHE A 17 22.23 9.98 -4.93
C PHE A 17 21.43 8.74 -5.40
N ASN A 18 21.72 7.55 -4.87
CA ASN A 18 20.94 6.34 -5.14
C ASN A 18 19.91 6.05 -4.04
N SER A 19 19.23 7.08 -3.53
CA SER A 19 17.89 6.83 -2.99
C SER A 19 17.00 6.50 -4.18
N CYS A 20 16.89 5.21 -4.47
CA CYS A 20 15.99 4.66 -5.47
C CYS A 20 14.56 4.84 -4.94
N ALA A 21 14.09 6.09 -4.88
CA ALA A 21 12.68 6.39 -4.73
C ALA A 21 12.02 5.90 -6.01
N THR A 22 11.15 4.90 -5.90
CA THR A 22 10.31 4.39 -6.97
C THR A 22 9.77 5.56 -7.78
N ALA A 23 10.29 5.75 -9.01
CA ALA A 23 10.16 7.02 -9.73
C ALA A 23 8.69 7.37 -9.93
N ALA A 24 8.21 8.39 -9.21
CA ALA A 24 6.91 8.97 -9.49
C ALA A 24 6.93 9.46 -10.94
N SER A 25 5.96 8.99 -11.73
CA SER A 25 5.84 9.48 -13.11
C SER A 25 5.43 10.95 -13.08
N ALA A 26 5.77 11.74 -14.11
CA ALA A 26 5.42 13.16 -14.12
C ALA A 26 3.89 13.38 -14.02
N PHE A 27 3.48 14.50 -13.43
CA PHE A 27 2.08 14.95 -13.38
C PHE A 27 1.49 15.07 -14.80
N ASP A 28 0.23 14.66 -14.95
CA ASP A 28 -0.51 14.71 -16.21
C ASP A 28 -1.84 15.46 -16.01
N PRO A 29 -2.04 16.67 -16.56
CA PRO A 29 -3.26 17.45 -16.34
C PRO A 29 -4.52 16.81 -16.92
N THR A 30 -4.41 15.75 -17.74
CA THR A 30 -5.56 15.06 -18.35
C THR A 30 -6.18 14.00 -17.45
N ILE A 31 -5.53 13.64 -16.34
CA ILE A 31 -5.95 12.59 -15.42
C ILE A 31 -6.45 13.22 -14.10
N PRO A 32 -7.51 12.68 -13.46
CA PRO A 32 -7.94 13.14 -12.14
C PRO A 32 -6.80 13.13 -11.12
N LYS A 33 -6.79 14.10 -10.20
CA LYS A 33 -5.73 14.21 -9.17
C LYS A 33 -5.72 13.04 -8.21
N ILE A 34 -6.89 12.48 -7.94
CA ILE A 34 -7.08 11.28 -7.12
C ILE A 34 -8.12 10.40 -7.81
N ALA A 35 -7.89 9.10 -7.80
CA ALA A 35 -8.92 8.11 -8.06
C ALA A 35 -8.82 6.97 -7.03
N ILE A 36 -9.97 6.46 -6.62
CA ILE A 36 -10.07 5.31 -5.72
C ILE A 36 -10.79 4.20 -6.48
N SER A 37 -10.22 3.00 -6.45
CA SER A 37 -10.81 1.83 -7.09
C SER A 37 -10.49 0.56 -6.31
N LYS A 38 -11.17 -0.54 -6.63
CA LYS A 38 -10.71 -1.87 -6.20
C LYS A 38 -9.49 -2.25 -7.03
N ALA A 39 -8.40 -2.65 -6.37
CA ALA A 39 -7.20 -3.12 -7.06
C ALA A 39 -7.54 -4.32 -7.96
N SER A 40 -7.08 -4.27 -9.20
CA SER A 40 -7.23 -5.38 -10.14
C SER A 40 -6.26 -6.51 -9.80
N GLU A 41 -6.50 -7.69 -10.36
CA GLU A 41 -5.55 -8.79 -10.24
C GLU A 41 -4.18 -8.45 -10.86
N ALA A 42 -4.18 -7.63 -11.92
CA ALA A 42 -2.94 -7.16 -12.57
C ALA A 42 -2.15 -6.22 -11.64
N ASP A 43 -2.81 -5.31 -10.93
CA ASP A 43 -2.17 -4.44 -9.92
C ASP A 43 -1.50 -5.29 -8.84
N ILE A 44 -2.23 -6.28 -8.30
CA ILE A 44 -1.74 -7.14 -7.23
C ILE A 44 -0.56 -8.01 -7.69
N ARG A 45 -0.65 -8.66 -8.86
CA ARG A 45 0.39 -9.59 -9.35
C ARG A 45 1.76 -8.95 -9.57
N SER A 46 1.83 -7.62 -9.67
CA SER A 46 3.12 -6.92 -9.80
C SER A 46 4.05 -7.07 -8.58
N TYR A 47 3.50 -7.45 -7.41
CA TYR A 47 4.25 -7.61 -6.16
C TYR A 47 4.67 -9.05 -5.83
N GLY A 48 4.50 -9.98 -6.77
CA GLY A 48 4.93 -11.37 -6.60
C GLY A 48 3.90 -12.38 -7.09
N ARG A 49 4.34 -13.63 -7.29
CA ARG A 49 3.55 -14.67 -7.96
C ARG A 49 2.65 -15.48 -7.02
N ASN A 50 2.91 -15.42 -5.72
CA ASN A 50 2.23 -16.20 -4.70
C ASN A 50 2.16 -15.41 -3.39
N PHE A 51 1.39 -15.91 -2.42
CA PHE A 51 1.22 -15.24 -1.12
C PHE A 51 2.46 -15.27 -0.22
N PHE A 52 3.52 -16.05 -0.53
CA PHE A 52 4.78 -15.98 0.22
C PHE A 52 5.56 -14.72 -0.12
N GLU A 53 5.52 -14.29 -1.37
CA GLU A 53 6.20 -13.07 -1.84
C GLU A 53 5.30 -11.84 -1.81
N ASN A 54 4.03 -12.02 -2.18
CA ASN A 54 3.10 -10.93 -2.42
C ASN A 54 2.25 -10.64 -1.18
N PRO A 55 2.39 -9.46 -0.54
CA PRO A 55 1.64 -9.14 0.66
C PRO A 55 0.16 -8.90 0.38
N TYR A 56 -0.25 -8.65 -0.86
CA TYR A 56 -1.64 -8.37 -1.24
C TYR A 56 -2.41 -9.61 -1.70
N MET A 57 -1.79 -10.81 -1.60
CA MET A 57 -2.45 -12.09 -1.83
C MET A 57 -2.75 -12.78 -0.50
N GLU A 58 -3.97 -13.31 -0.39
CA GLU A 58 -4.43 -14.01 0.81
C GLU A 58 -3.55 -15.23 1.12
N PRO A 59 -3.11 -15.41 2.37
CA PRO A 59 -2.40 -16.62 2.78
C PRO A 59 -3.31 -17.84 2.63
N ARG A 60 -2.76 -18.93 2.09
CA ARG A 60 -3.47 -20.21 1.96
C ARG A 60 -2.66 -21.30 2.61
N THR A 61 -3.29 -22.07 3.49
CA THR A 61 -2.67 -23.27 4.06
C THR A 61 -3.46 -24.51 3.65
N LEU A 62 -2.76 -25.62 3.39
CA LEU A 62 -3.43 -26.89 3.11
C LEU A 62 -4.27 -27.37 4.29
N ALA A 63 -3.83 -27.08 5.53
CA ALA A 63 -4.48 -27.57 6.75
C ALA A 63 -5.67 -26.72 7.23
N ARG A 64 -5.65 -25.38 7.04
CA ARG A 64 -6.69 -24.47 7.55
C ARG A 64 -7.46 -23.73 6.45
N GLY A 65 -7.14 -23.97 5.18
CA GLY A 65 -7.73 -23.23 4.06
C GLY A 65 -7.38 -21.75 4.09
N LYS A 66 -8.30 -20.90 3.61
CA LYS A 66 -8.22 -19.43 3.70
C LYS A 66 -8.85 -18.98 5.02
N LEU A 67 -8.05 -18.39 5.90
CA LEU A 67 -8.53 -17.82 7.15
C LEU A 67 -9.04 -16.39 6.99
N ASN A 68 -8.49 -15.67 6.01
CA ASN A 68 -8.72 -14.26 5.78
C ASN A 68 -9.09 -14.01 4.33
N GLU A 69 -9.99 -13.05 4.12
CA GLU A 69 -10.33 -12.52 2.81
C GLU A 69 -9.84 -11.07 2.74
N PHE A 70 -9.21 -10.73 1.62
CA PHE A 70 -8.61 -9.42 1.38
C PHE A 70 -9.46 -8.65 0.37
N PHE A 71 -9.77 -7.40 0.70
CA PHE A 71 -10.26 -6.42 -0.25
C PHE A 71 -9.23 -5.29 -0.33
N ILE A 72 -8.58 -5.13 -1.48
CA ILE A 72 -7.52 -4.14 -1.65
C ILE A 72 -8.07 -2.94 -2.41
N LEU A 73 -8.05 -1.77 -1.79
CA LEU A 73 -8.29 -0.51 -2.49
C LEU A 73 -6.99 -0.03 -3.13
N LYS A 74 -7.09 0.52 -4.34
CA LYS A 74 -6.03 1.24 -5.03
C LYS A 74 -6.34 2.72 -5.02
N LEU A 75 -5.38 3.50 -4.57
CA LEU A 75 -5.40 4.96 -4.53
C LEU A 75 -4.42 5.47 -5.58
N ASP A 76 -4.94 5.92 -6.71
CA ASP A 76 -4.14 6.55 -7.75
C ASP A 76 -4.03 8.05 -7.47
N PHE A 77 -2.81 8.55 -7.37
CA PHE A 77 -2.50 9.96 -7.19
C PHE A 77 -1.87 10.53 -8.45
N ASN A 78 -2.23 11.76 -8.80
CA ASN A 78 -1.67 12.55 -9.88
C ASN A 78 -1.58 14.01 -9.43
N LEU A 79 -0.54 14.30 -8.63
CA LEU A 79 -0.47 15.56 -7.90
C LEU A 79 0.44 16.57 -8.61
N PRO A 80 0.02 17.83 -8.79
CA PRO A 80 0.87 18.86 -9.39
C PRO A 80 1.95 19.36 -8.44
N ILE A 81 1.73 19.22 -7.13
CA ILE A 81 2.61 19.65 -6.04
C ILE A 81 2.61 18.58 -4.93
N LYS A 82 3.55 18.69 -3.99
CA LYS A 82 3.48 17.93 -2.75
C LYS A 82 2.21 18.34 -1.98
N SER A 83 1.43 17.37 -1.52
CA SER A 83 0.18 17.60 -0.77
C SER A 83 0.10 16.69 0.45
N THR A 84 -0.56 17.17 1.50
CA THR A 84 -0.97 16.30 2.62
C THR A 84 -2.27 15.61 2.24
N VAL A 85 -2.37 14.34 2.61
CA VAL A 85 -3.46 13.41 2.29
C VAL A 85 -4.04 12.90 3.60
N SER A 86 -5.36 12.97 3.74
CA SER A 86 -6.11 12.33 4.83
C SER A 86 -7.04 11.27 4.23
N LEU A 87 -7.00 10.06 4.77
CA LEU A 87 -7.81 8.92 4.35
C LEU A 87 -8.75 8.51 5.49
N ILE A 88 -10.03 8.43 5.19
CA ILE A 88 -11.02 7.77 6.02
C ILE A 88 -11.46 6.51 5.27
N ALA A 89 -11.36 5.34 5.89
CA ALA A 89 -11.83 4.10 5.29
C ALA A 89 -12.45 3.17 6.34
N TYR A 90 -13.43 2.37 5.93
CA TYR A 90 -14.03 1.34 6.78
C TYR A 90 -14.70 0.24 5.96
N ALA A 91 -14.94 -0.89 6.62
CA ALA A 91 -15.77 -1.98 6.12
C ALA A 91 -16.84 -2.31 7.16
N LYS A 92 -18.11 -2.00 6.88
CA LYS A 92 -19.20 -2.14 7.84
C LYS A 92 -20.37 -2.96 7.32
N SER A 93 -21.02 -3.72 8.18
CA SER A 93 -22.32 -4.35 7.89
C SER A 93 -23.43 -3.28 7.76
N PRO A 94 -24.64 -3.62 7.27
CA PRO A 94 -25.78 -2.70 7.26
C PRO A 94 -26.17 -2.21 8.66
N LYS A 95 -25.80 -2.93 9.71
CA LYS A 95 -26.02 -2.56 11.10
C LYS A 95 -24.95 -1.60 11.65
N GLY A 96 -23.93 -1.28 10.87
CA GLY A 96 -22.83 -0.40 11.25
C GLY A 96 -21.66 -1.08 11.97
N GLU A 97 -21.70 -2.41 12.12
CA GLU A 97 -20.64 -3.19 12.77
C GLU A 97 -19.43 -3.32 11.85
N GLU A 98 -18.21 -3.17 12.39
CA GLU A 98 -16.99 -3.41 11.62
C GLU A 98 -16.86 -4.90 11.28
N VAL A 99 -16.69 -5.21 10.00
CA VAL A 99 -16.58 -6.60 9.49
C VAL A 99 -15.19 -6.94 8.96
N ALA A 100 -14.37 -5.93 8.71
CA ALA A 100 -12.97 -6.07 8.32
C ALA A 100 -12.16 -4.86 8.78
N LYS A 101 -10.88 -5.08 9.04
CA LYS A 101 -9.96 -4.04 9.52
C LYS A 101 -9.23 -3.40 8.35
N ILE A 102 -9.01 -2.08 8.44
CA ILE A 102 -8.18 -1.31 7.51
C ILE A 102 -6.75 -1.28 8.05
N TYR A 103 -5.78 -1.49 7.18
CA TYR A 103 -4.37 -1.53 7.56
C TYR A 103 -3.58 -0.41 6.89
N ASP A 104 -2.76 0.28 7.68
CA ASP A 104 -1.63 1.04 7.18
C ASP A 104 -0.38 0.14 7.07
N GLU A 105 0.74 0.71 6.58
CA GLU A 105 1.99 0.00 6.39
C GLU A 105 2.41 -0.80 7.63
N LYS A 106 2.43 -0.14 8.79
CA LYS A 106 2.88 -0.75 10.04
C LYS A 106 1.95 -1.88 10.45
N ALA A 107 0.64 -1.62 10.51
CA ALA A 107 -0.32 -2.63 10.90
C ALA A 107 -0.29 -3.82 9.94
N PHE A 108 -0.05 -3.58 8.64
CA PHE A 108 -0.04 -4.65 7.64
C PHE A 108 1.22 -5.52 7.74
N LYS A 109 2.36 -4.93 8.07
CA LYS A 109 3.57 -5.68 8.45
C LYS A 109 3.30 -6.54 9.69
N ASP A 110 2.69 -5.96 10.72
CA ASP A 110 2.34 -6.67 11.97
C ASP A 110 1.37 -7.83 11.71
N PHE A 111 0.41 -7.64 10.80
CA PHE A 111 -0.49 -8.69 10.33
C PHE A 111 0.30 -9.87 9.76
N TRP A 112 1.20 -9.61 8.81
CA TRP A 112 1.98 -10.66 8.17
C TRP A 112 2.92 -11.33 9.18
N TRP A 113 3.56 -10.55 10.05
CA TRP A 113 4.44 -11.07 11.12
C TRP A 113 3.71 -12.11 11.98
N SER A 114 2.43 -11.88 12.24
CA SER A 114 1.61 -12.76 13.09
C SER A 114 0.99 -13.95 12.35
N ASN A 115 0.93 -13.93 11.02
CA ASN A 115 0.11 -14.86 10.22
C ASN A 115 0.87 -15.67 9.18
N THR A 116 2.20 -15.56 9.09
CA THR A 116 3.01 -16.43 8.20
C THR A 116 4.23 -17.01 8.89
N PHE A 117 4.69 -18.15 8.38
CA PHE A 117 6.03 -18.64 8.66
C PHE A 117 7.03 -17.74 7.96
N ARG A 118 8.10 -17.39 8.69
CA ARG A 118 9.19 -16.55 8.21
C ARG A 118 10.28 -17.47 7.67
N ASP A 119 10.64 -17.25 6.42
CA ASP A 119 11.82 -17.84 5.79
C ASP A 119 12.81 -16.70 5.58
N ASP A 120 13.63 -16.48 6.61
CA ASP A 120 14.58 -15.38 6.67
C ASP A 120 15.81 -15.64 5.78
N ASP A 121 16.05 -16.89 5.37
CA ASP A 121 17.23 -17.29 4.59
C ASP A 121 17.06 -17.03 3.08
N SER A 122 15.83 -17.08 2.56
CA SER A 122 15.57 -16.92 1.11
C SER A 122 15.38 -15.47 0.65
N GLY A 123 15.34 -14.52 1.59
CA GLY A 123 15.01 -13.11 1.32
C GLY A 123 13.58 -12.89 0.81
N VAL A 124 12.73 -13.91 0.81
CA VAL A 124 11.30 -13.79 0.43
C VAL A 124 10.58 -12.88 1.41
N TRP A 125 10.86 -13.03 2.70
CA TRP A 125 10.30 -12.20 3.76
C TRP A 125 10.64 -10.72 3.57
N ASP A 126 11.92 -10.40 3.33
CA ASP A 126 12.38 -9.02 3.11
C ASP A 126 11.77 -8.39 1.86
N ARG A 127 11.63 -9.16 0.76
CA ARG A 127 10.93 -8.70 -0.45
C ARG A 127 9.47 -8.37 -0.17
N LYS A 128 8.78 -9.19 0.63
CA LYS A 128 7.40 -8.91 1.04
C LYS A 128 7.32 -7.64 1.87
N MET A 129 8.19 -7.45 2.86
CA MET A 129 8.18 -6.26 3.70
C MET A 129 8.48 -5.00 2.90
N THR A 130 9.47 -5.06 2.01
CA THR A 130 9.80 -3.98 1.07
C THR A 130 8.61 -3.64 0.16
N ALA A 131 7.87 -4.64 -0.32
CA ALA A 131 6.67 -4.40 -1.12
C ALA A 131 5.59 -3.64 -0.33
N ILE A 132 5.41 -3.95 0.96
CA ILE A 132 4.50 -3.20 1.85
C ILE A 132 4.97 -1.76 2.02
N GLU A 133 6.26 -1.54 2.27
CA GLU A 133 6.85 -0.19 2.46
C GLU A 133 6.65 0.73 1.26
N ILE A 134 6.80 0.19 0.05
CA ILE A 134 6.77 1.00 -1.17
C ILE A 134 5.33 1.31 -1.59
N ALA A 135 4.39 0.39 -1.34
CA ALA A 135 3.08 0.42 -1.97
C ALA A 135 1.90 0.49 -1.01
N CYS A 136 2.06 0.21 0.27
CA CYS A 136 0.99 0.42 1.25
C CYS A 136 0.90 1.91 1.62
N ILE A 137 -0.28 2.38 2.02
CA ILE A 137 -0.37 3.70 2.66
C ILE A 137 0.51 3.72 3.93
N PRO A 138 1.31 4.78 4.16
CA PRO A 138 2.18 4.86 5.33
C PRO A 138 1.39 5.14 6.62
N GLY A 139 0.19 5.68 6.50
CA GLY A 139 -0.72 6.03 7.60
C GLY A 139 -2.03 6.60 7.03
N PHE A 140 -2.95 6.98 7.91
CA PHE A 140 -4.21 7.61 7.52
C PHE A 140 -4.05 9.10 7.21
N ASP A 141 -3.03 9.75 7.78
CA ASP A 141 -2.61 11.10 7.45
C ASP A 141 -1.15 11.07 7.01
N PHE A 142 -0.86 11.52 5.79
CA PHE A 142 0.50 11.44 5.24
C PHE A 142 0.76 12.47 4.15
N ASP A 143 2.04 12.74 3.91
CA ASP A 143 2.48 13.58 2.82
C ASP A 143 2.74 12.77 1.55
N ARG A 144 2.28 13.28 0.40
CA ARG A 144 2.55 12.69 -0.90
C ARG A 144 3.31 13.66 -1.81
N PRO A 145 4.45 13.26 -2.40
CA PRO A 145 5.17 14.08 -3.38
C PRO A 145 4.34 14.33 -4.63
N ALA A 146 4.73 15.37 -5.39
CA ALA A 146 4.21 15.63 -6.72
C ALA A 146 4.47 14.45 -7.67
N GLY A 147 3.65 14.36 -8.72
CA GLY A 147 3.70 13.32 -9.73
C GLY A 147 2.61 12.26 -9.57
N ARG A 148 2.77 11.20 -10.35
CA ARG A 148 1.86 10.07 -10.46
C ARG A 148 2.37 8.87 -9.69
N THR A 149 1.49 8.26 -8.91
CA THR A 149 1.78 7.06 -8.14
C THR A 149 0.51 6.28 -7.81
N ALA A 150 0.67 5.07 -7.33
CA ALA A 150 -0.41 4.29 -6.74
C ALA A 150 0.02 3.81 -5.35
N LEU A 151 -0.91 3.87 -4.40
CA LEU A 151 -0.79 3.23 -3.08
C LEU A 151 -1.99 2.29 -2.88
N PHE A 152 -1.82 1.31 -1.99
CA PHE A 152 -2.84 0.33 -1.64
C PHE A 152 -3.27 0.46 -0.19
N VAL A 153 -4.56 0.20 0.03
CA VAL A 153 -5.16 0.09 1.35
C VAL A 153 -5.69 -1.33 1.52
N PRO A 154 -5.01 -2.18 2.29
CA PRO A 154 -5.50 -3.51 2.62
C PRO A 154 -6.67 -3.43 3.59
N ILE A 155 -7.77 -4.08 3.21
CA ILE A 155 -8.92 -4.34 4.08
C ILE A 155 -8.96 -5.84 4.31
N VAL A 156 -8.74 -6.26 5.55
CA VAL A 156 -8.60 -7.68 5.90
C VAL A 156 -9.65 -8.06 6.93
N GLY A 157 -10.51 -9.01 6.56
CA GLY A 157 -11.49 -9.62 7.46
C GLY A 157 -11.31 -11.12 7.58
N LYS A 158 -12.20 -11.75 8.37
CA LYS A 158 -12.34 -13.21 8.36
C LYS A 158 -12.74 -13.67 6.96
N ASN A 159 -12.43 -14.91 6.59
CA ASN A 159 -12.89 -15.49 5.33
C ASN A 159 -14.17 -16.33 5.55
N PRO A 160 -15.27 -16.06 4.82
CA PRO A 160 -15.47 -14.86 4.01
C PRO A 160 -15.71 -13.63 4.91
N ILE A 161 -15.45 -12.43 4.38
CA ILE A 161 -15.88 -11.18 5.02
C ILE A 161 -17.41 -11.26 5.15
N PRO A 162 -17.98 -11.04 6.36
CA PRO A 162 -19.43 -11.10 6.56
C PRO A 162 -20.20 -10.22 5.58
N ARG A 163 -21.20 -10.78 4.91
CA ARG A 163 -22.01 -10.13 3.87
C ARG A 163 -23.43 -9.85 4.35
N PRO A 164 -24.09 -8.79 3.83
CA PRO A 164 -23.51 -7.77 2.97
C PRO A 164 -22.55 -6.84 3.75
N ALA A 165 -21.57 -6.28 3.06
CA ALA A 165 -20.61 -5.33 3.65
C ALA A 165 -20.39 -4.11 2.76
N ASN A 166 -20.51 -2.93 3.36
CA ASN A 166 -20.21 -1.66 2.72
C ASN A 166 -18.73 -1.31 2.97
N ILE A 167 -17.94 -1.35 1.91
CA ILE A 167 -16.58 -0.84 1.87
C ILE A 167 -16.64 0.63 1.47
N TYR A 168 -16.11 1.51 2.31
CA TYR A 168 -16.06 2.95 2.05
C TYR A 168 -14.63 3.46 2.17
N ALA A 169 -14.27 4.40 1.31
CA ALA A 169 -13.06 5.20 1.44
C ALA A 169 -13.29 6.64 0.95
N GLN A 170 -12.70 7.59 1.65
CA GLN A 170 -12.64 9.00 1.27
C GLN A 170 -11.21 9.48 1.41
N ILE A 171 -10.68 10.11 0.37
CA ILE A 171 -9.41 10.85 0.44
C ILE A 171 -9.73 12.33 0.38
N ALA A 172 -9.14 13.11 1.28
CA ALA A 172 -9.07 14.56 1.21
C ALA A 172 -7.61 15.03 1.06
N LEU A 173 -7.37 16.00 0.19
CA LEU A 173 -6.08 16.68 0.05
C LEU A 173 -6.09 18.03 0.77
N SER A 174 -4.92 18.47 1.20
CA SER A 174 -4.70 19.83 1.71
C SER A 174 -5.05 20.94 0.70
N THR A 175 -5.16 20.61 -0.59
CA THR A 175 -5.61 21.52 -1.66
C THR A 175 -7.13 21.71 -1.71
N GLY A 176 -7.89 20.98 -0.89
CA GLY A 176 -9.36 21.03 -0.84
C GLY A 176 -10.05 20.02 -1.76
N GLU A 177 -9.30 19.25 -2.55
CA GLU A 177 -9.87 18.14 -3.32
C GLU A 177 -10.26 16.97 -2.41
N SER A 178 -11.43 16.38 -2.68
CA SER A 178 -11.88 15.16 -2.02
C SER A 178 -12.51 14.19 -3.02
N VAL A 179 -12.28 12.89 -2.84
CA VAL A 179 -12.86 11.81 -3.64
C VAL A 179 -13.34 10.72 -2.72
N GLU A 180 -14.54 10.20 -3.01
CA GLU A 180 -15.17 9.12 -2.26
C GLU A 180 -15.37 7.89 -3.14
N TYR A 181 -15.32 6.73 -2.48
CA TYR A 181 -15.57 5.43 -3.05
C TYR A 181 -16.43 4.61 -2.11
N SER A 182 -17.44 3.94 -2.66
CA SER A 182 -18.29 3.01 -1.93
C SER A 182 -18.52 1.76 -2.77
N PHE A 183 -18.43 0.60 -2.15
CA PHE A 183 -18.66 -0.70 -2.78
C PHE A 183 -19.37 -1.64 -1.81
N THR A 184 -20.45 -2.26 -2.28
CA THR A 184 -21.17 -3.29 -1.52
C THR A 184 -20.68 -4.68 -1.92
N LEU A 185 -20.11 -5.39 -0.95
CA LEU A 185 -19.87 -6.82 -1.03
C LEU A 185 -21.18 -7.55 -0.72
N GLU A 186 -21.82 -8.07 -1.78
CA GLU A 186 -23.03 -8.91 -1.72
C GLU A 186 -22.70 -10.35 -1.28
#